data_AF-A0A8J6L3C7-F1
#
_entry.id   AF-A0A8J6L3C7-F1
#
_cell.length_a   1.000
_cell.length_b   1.000
_cell.length_c   1.000
_cell.angle_alpha   90.00
_cell.angle_beta   90.00
_cell.angle_gamma   90.00
#
_symmetry.space_group_name_H-M   'P 1'
#
loop_
_entity.id
_entity.type
_entity.pdbx_description
1 polymer ?
#
loop_
_entity_poly.entity_id
_entity_poly.type
_entity_poly.pdbx_seq_one_letter_code
_entity_poly.pdbx_strand_id
1 'polypeptide(L)'
;MSHRSSDFAKIINNTENLVRELLDVPNNYKVIFVQGGGSGQFSAVPLNLIGLKAGRCADYVVTGAWSAKAAEEAKKFGTVNVVHPKLGSYTKIPDPSTWNLNPDASYVYFCANETVHGVEFDFIPDVKGAVLVCDMSSNFLSRPVDVSKFGVIFAGAQKNVGSAGVTVVIVRDDLLGFALRECPSVLEYKVQAGNNSLYNTPPCFSIYVMGMVLERIKNNGGAAAMEKLSSIKSQMIYEILDNSQGFYVCPVERQNRSRMNIPFRIGNDKGDEALEKRFLDKAVELNMISLKRHRSVGGIRASLYNAVTIEDVEKLAAFMKNFLEMHQLIYVMGMVLEWIKNNGGAAAMEKLSSIKSQMIYEIIDNSQGFYVCPVERQNRSRMNIPFRIGNAKGDEALEKRFLDKAVELNMISLKGHRSVGGIRASLYNAVTIEDVEKLAAFMKNFLEMHQL
;
A
#
# COMPACT_ATOMS: atom_id res chain seq x y z
N MET A 1 -38.79 -11.76 17.86
CA MET A 1 -38.61 -13.22 17.71
C MET A 1 -37.80 -13.72 18.90
N SER A 2 -38.27 -14.75 19.59
CA SER A 2 -37.52 -15.36 20.71
C SER A 2 -36.33 -16.15 20.19
N HIS A 3 -35.18 -16.12 20.87
CA HIS A 3 -34.01 -16.92 20.51
C HIS A 3 -34.18 -18.43 20.76
N ARG A 4 -35.28 -18.82 21.43
CA ARG A 4 -35.67 -20.21 21.68
C ARG A 4 -36.75 -20.70 20.71
N SER A 5 -37.28 -19.84 19.82
CA SER A 5 -38.28 -20.29 18.86
C SER A 5 -37.65 -21.15 17.77
N SER A 6 -38.43 -22.06 17.20
CA SER A 6 -38.02 -22.86 16.04
C SER A 6 -37.63 -21.98 14.85
N ASP A 7 -38.25 -20.81 14.69
CA ASP A 7 -37.90 -19.86 13.63
C ASP A 7 -36.49 -19.31 13.78
N PHE A 8 -36.09 -18.90 14.99
CA PHE A 8 -34.72 -18.42 15.21
C PHE A 8 -33.71 -19.56 15.14
N ALA A 9 -34.08 -20.76 15.62
CA ALA A 9 -33.24 -21.94 15.48
C ALA A 9 -32.88 -22.23 14.01
N LYS A 10 -33.84 -22.09 13.08
CA LYS A 10 -33.56 -22.20 11.64
C LYS A 10 -32.54 -21.16 11.17
N ILE A 11 -32.67 -19.90 11.61
CA ILE A 11 -31.78 -18.81 11.20
C ILE A 11 -30.34 -19.06 11.68
N ILE A 12 -30.15 -19.36 12.96
CA ILE A 12 -28.80 -19.58 13.51
C ILE A 12 -28.14 -20.83 12.94
N ASN A 13 -28.91 -21.93 12.77
CA ASN A 13 -28.39 -23.16 12.17
C ASN A 13 -28.03 -22.96 10.70
N ASN A 14 -28.84 -22.23 9.93
CA ASN A 14 -28.51 -21.89 8.54
C ASN A 14 -27.23 -21.04 8.47
N THR A 15 -27.09 -20.06 9.37
CA THR A 15 -25.89 -19.21 9.45
C THR A 15 -24.66 -20.05 9.78
N GLU A 16 -24.74 -21.00 10.72
CA GLU A 16 -23.66 -21.94 11.03
C GLU A 16 -23.30 -22.79 9.80
N ASN A 17 -24.30 -23.39 9.15
CA ASN A 17 -24.10 -24.24 7.98
C ASN A 17 -23.42 -23.49 6.84
N LEU A 18 -23.81 -22.23 6.59
CA LEU A 18 -23.18 -21.40 5.57
C LEU A 18 -21.73 -21.07 5.90
N VAL A 19 -21.39 -20.81 7.17
CA VAL A 19 -19.98 -20.63 7.59
C VAL A 19 -19.21 -21.91 7.32
N ARG A 20 -19.76 -23.07 7.69
CA ARG A 20 -19.12 -24.38 7.48
C ARG A 20 -18.89 -24.68 6.01
N GLU A 21 -19.92 -24.48 5.18
CA GLU A 21 -19.85 -24.74 3.75
C GLU A 21 -18.87 -23.81 3.03
N LEU A 22 -18.92 -22.51 3.32
CA LEU A 22 -18.12 -21.51 2.60
C LEU A 22 -16.63 -21.54 2.94
N LEU A 23 -16.25 -22.06 4.11
CA LEU A 23 -14.86 -22.19 4.56
C LEU A 23 -14.38 -23.65 4.64
N ASP A 24 -15.20 -24.61 4.20
CA ASP A 24 -14.92 -26.04 4.33
C ASP A 24 -14.48 -26.41 5.77
N VAL A 25 -15.25 -25.97 6.77
CA VAL A 25 -14.91 -26.13 8.18
C VAL A 25 -14.99 -27.60 8.58
N PRO A 26 -13.88 -28.24 9.03
CA PRO A 26 -13.90 -29.65 9.37
C PRO A 26 -14.82 -29.98 10.56
N ASN A 27 -15.26 -31.23 10.64
CA ASN A 27 -16.21 -31.69 11.66
C ASN A 27 -15.68 -31.59 13.10
N ASN A 28 -14.35 -31.63 13.29
CA ASN A 28 -13.70 -31.45 14.59
C ASN A 28 -13.57 -29.97 15.02
N TYR A 29 -14.38 -29.08 14.43
CA TYR A 29 -14.47 -27.67 14.83
C TYR A 29 -15.89 -27.30 15.23
N LYS A 30 -16.00 -26.44 16.25
CA LYS A 30 -17.22 -25.75 16.63
C LYS A 30 -17.25 -24.36 16.03
N VAL A 31 -18.40 -23.97 15.52
CA VAL A 31 -18.67 -22.62 15.03
C VAL A 31 -19.65 -22.00 16.03
N ILE A 32 -19.25 -20.91 16.68
CA ILE A 32 -20.05 -20.23 17.69
C ILE A 32 -20.21 -18.75 17.36
N PHE A 33 -21.34 -18.17 17.79
CA PHE A 33 -21.69 -16.77 17.59
C PHE A 33 -21.76 -16.05 18.92
N VAL A 34 -20.81 -15.15 19.16
CA VAL A 34 -20.62 -14.48 20.44
C VAL A 34 -20.70 -12.96 20.30
N GLN A 35 -20.99 -12.27 21.41
CA GLN A 35 -20.97 -10.81 21.49
C GLN A 35 -19.56 -10.29 21.83
N GLY A 36 -19.40 -8.98 21.94
CA GLY A 36 -18.15 -8.34 22.38
C GLY A 36 -17.19 -7.90 21.26
N GLY A 37 -17.41 -8.34 20.02
CA GLY A 37 -16.59 -7.94 18.87
C GLY A 37 -15.18 -8.56 18.90
N GLY A 38 -14.33 -8.13 17.96
CA GLY A 38 -12.92 -8.55 17.93
C GLY A 38 -12.18 -8.21 19.23
N SER A 39 -12.42 -7.02 19.81
CA SER A 39 -11.83 -6.66 21.10
C SER A 39 -12.27 -7.58 22.24
N GLY A 40 -13.53 -8.03 22.25
CA GLY A 40 -13.99 -9.03 23.21
C GLY A 40 -13.22 -10.35 23.06
N GLN A 41 -12.86 -10.74 21.83
CA GLN A 41 -12.01 -11.91 21.58
C GLN A 41 -10.55 -11.70 21.97
N PHE A 42 -10.04 -10.46 22.00
CA PHE A 42 -8.70 -10.21 22.54
C PHE A 42 -8.59 -10.60 24.03
N SER A 43 -9.70 -10.52 24.79
CA SER A 43 -9.77 -11.05 26.15
C SER A 43 -10.23 -12.52 26.18
N ALA A 44 -11.20 -12.91 25.35
CA ALA A 44 -11.77 -14.27 25.38
C ALA A 44 -10.76 -15.35 24.96
N VAL A 45 -9.89 -15.07 23.98
CA VAL A 45 -8.85 -16.01 23.54
C VAL A 45 -7.93 -16.39 24.71
N PRO A 46 -7.24 -15.46 25.39
CA PRO A 46 -6.38 -15.82 26.51
C PRO A 46 -7.18 -16.43 27.68
N LEU A 47 -8.38 -15.91 27.98
CA LEU A 47 -9.25 -16.50 29.01
C LEU A 47 -9.59 -17.97 28.74
N ASN A 48 -9.74 -18.38 27.48
CA ASN A 48 -10.05 -19.76 27.11
C ASN A 48 -8.82 -20.65 26.92
N LEU A 49 -7.69 -20.08 26.45
CA LEU A 49 -6.58 -20.86 25.91
C LEU A 49 -5.25 -20.68 26.63
N ILE A 50 -5.03 -19.58 27.37
CA ILE A 50 -3.71 -19.35 27.97
C ILE A 50 -3.36 -20.42 29.01
N GLY A 51 -4.37 -21.08 29.59
CA GLY A 51 -4.23 -22.22 30.49
C GLY A 51 -3.96 -23.58 29.83
N LEU A 52 -3.85 -23.66 28.49
CA LEU A 52 -3.51 -24.91 27.78
C LEU A 52 -2.19 -25.51 28.30
N LYS A 53 -1.23 -24.64 28.65
CA LYS A 53 0.02 -25.02 29.32
C LYS A 53 0.12 -24.32 30.66
N ALA A 54 0.70 -25.00 31.64
CA ALA A 54 0.79 -24.52 33.03
C ALA A 54 1.54 -23.18 33.15
N GLY A 55 2.50 -22.90 32.26
CA GLY A 55 3.28 -21.66 32.25
C GLY A 55 2.49 -20.40 31.89
N ARG A 56 1.27 -20.53 31.34
CA ARG A 56 0.41 -19.41 30.91
C ARG A 56 1.15 -18.39 30.04
N CYS A 57 1.92 -18.88 29.10
CA CYS A 57 2.63 -18.08 28.12
C CYS A 57 1.87 -18.09 26.78
N ALA A 58 1.86 -16.97 26.06
CA ALA A 58 1.32 -16.89 24.71
C ALA A 58 2.23 -16.07 23.80
N ASP A 59 2.41 -16.56 22.58
CA ASP A 59 3.23 -15.92 21.55
C ASP A 59 2.34 -15.02 20.69
N TYR A 60 2.79 -13.79 20.41
CA TYR A 60 2.07 -12.82 19.60
C TYR A 60 2.95 -12.27 18.47
N VAL A 61 2.41 -12.32 17.26
CA VAL A 61 2.98 -11.69 16.06
C VAL A 61 2.32 -10.32 15.90
N VAL A 62 3.09 -9.24 16.06
CA VAL A 62 2.57 -7.86 16.09
C VAL A 62 2.94 -7.13 14.80
N THR A 63 2.02 -7.15 13.84
CA THR A 63 2.18 -6.53 12.51
C THR A 63 1.41 -5.22 12.36
N GLY A 64 0.68 -4.78 13.38
CA GLY A 64 -0.09 -3.53 13.33
C GLY A 64 -0.84 -3.18 14.60
N ALA A 65 -1.92 -2.40 14.44
CA ALA A 65 -2.63 -1.81 15.57
C ALA A 65 -3.50 -2.85 16.30
N TRP A 66 -4.07 -3.81 15.58
CA TRP A 66 -4.99 -4.77 16.16
C TRP A 66 -4.25 -5.88 16.89
N SER A 67 -3.22 -6.45 16.28
CA SER A 67 -2.31 -7.40 16.93
C SER A 67 -1.60 -6.80 18.14
N ALA A 68 -1.20 -5.52 18.09
CA ALA A 68 -0.63 -4.83 19.26
C ALA A 68 -1.64 -4.71 20.41
N LYS A 69 -2.91 -4.36 20.10
CA LYS A 69 -3.98 -4.30 21.11
C LYS A 69 -4.31 -5.68 21.68
N ALA A 70 -4.30 -6.72 20.84
CA ALA A 70 -4.53 -8.08 21.28
C ALA A 70 -3.42 -8.59 22.22
N ALA A 71 -2.16 -8.31 21.88
CA ALA A 71 -1.01 -8.62 22.74
C ALA A 71 -1.07 -7.86 24.07
N GLU A 72 -1.46 -6.59 24.06
CA GLU A 72 -1.59 -5.79 25.28
C GLU A 72 -2.73 -6.30 26.17
N GLU A 73 -3.88 -6.65 25.60
CA GLU A 73 -5.02 -7.20 26.35
C GLU A 73 -4.66 -8.55 26.98
N ALA A 74 -3.91 -9.40 26.27
CA ALA A 74 -3.53 -10.73 26.74
C ALA A 74 -2.58 -10.72 27.95
N LYS A 75 -1.79 -9.65 28.15
CA LYS A 75 -0.93 -9.48 29.34
C LYS A 75 -1.70 -9.51 30.65
N LYS A 76 -3.00 -9.24 30.63
CA LYS A 76 -3.87 -9.32 31.82
C LYS A 76 -4.05 -10.75 32.35
N PHE A 77 -3.77 -11.77 31.54
CA PHE A 77 -4.12 -13.17 31.82
C PHE A 77 -2.91 -14.11 31.88
N GLY A 78 -1.73 -13.65 31.47
CA GLY A 78 -0.50 -14.42 31.49
C GLY A 78 0.68 -13.69 30.83
N THR A 79 1.74 -14.43 30.54
CA THR A 79 2.98 -13.89 29.99
C THR A 79 2.91 -13.83 28.47
N VAL A 80 3.02 -12.63 27.90
CA VAL A 80 3.01 -12.43 26.44
C VAL A 80 4.44 -12.29 25.92
N ASN A 81 4.81 -13.15 24.98
CA ASN A 81 6.04 -13.07 24.22
C ASN A 81 5.74 -12.50 22.82
N VAL A 82 6.29 -11.33 22.50
CA VAL A 82 6.24 -10.81 21.12
C VAL A 82 7.39 -11.42 20.35
N VAL A 83 7.09 -12.26 19.36
CA VAL A 83 8.03 -13.24 18.80
C VAL A 83 9.09 -12.64 17.88
N HIS A 84 9.01 -11.34 17.59
CA HIS A 84 9.96 -10.63 16.74
C HIS A 84 10.28 -9.25 17.35
N PRO A 85 11.40 -8.61 16.95
CA PRO A 85 11.72 -7.26 17.37
C PRO A 85 10.59 -6.27 17.07
N LYS A 86 10.39 -5.29 17.96
CA LYS A 86 9.39 -4.24 17.76
C LYS A 86 9.66 -3.48 16.45
N LEU A 87 8.65 -3.40 15.60
CA LEU A 87 8.73 -2.65 14.35
C LEU A 87 8.71 -1.15 14.63
N GLY A 88 9.59 -0.39 13.95
CA GLY A 88 9.56 1.08 13.98
C GLY A 88 8.32 1.64 13.26
N SER A 89 7.90 0.98 12.17
CA SER A 89 6.68 1.24 11.44
C SER A 89 6.04 -0.07 10.97
N TYR A 90 4.71 -0.13 10.96
CA TYR A 90 3.96 -1.29 10.51
C TYR A 90 3.81 -1.29 8.99
N THR A 91 4.87 -1.71 8.31
CA THR A 91 4.97 -1.69 6.83
C THR A 91 5.27 -3.06 6.24
N LYS A 92 5.43 -4.09 7.07
CA LYS A 92 5.81 -5.45 6.63
C LYS A 92 5.41 -6.50 7.65
N ILE A 93 5.46 -7.76 7.23
CA ILE A 93 5.44 -8.93 8.11
C ILE A 93 6.89 -9.35 8.37
N PRO A 94 7.37 -9.41 9.63
CA PRO A 94 8.68 -9.94 9.95
C PRO A 94 8.82 -11.40 9.50
N ASP A 95 9.98 -11.78 8.95
CA ASP A 95 10.23 -13.13 8.44
C ASP A 95 9.89 -14.21 9.49
N PRO A 96 8.90 -15.09 9.21
CA PRO A 96 8.49 -16.14 10.13
C PRO A 96 9.61 -17.07 10.59
N SER A 97 10.63 -17.29 9.76
CA SER A 97 11.76 -18.16 10.09
C SER A 97 12.62 -17.60 11.25
N THR A 98 12.54 -16.28 11.49
CA THR A 98 13.28 -15.58 12.53
C THR A 98 12.49 -15.43 13.85
N TRP A 99 11.25 -15.88 13.89
CA TRP A 99 10.40 -15.74 15.07
C TRP A 99 10.95 -16.56 16.25
N ASN A 100 11.14 -15.89 17.38
CA ASN A 100 11.55 -16.48 18.64
C ASN A 100 10.33 -17.10 19.35
N LEU A 101 9.83 -18.19 18.78
CA LEU A 101 8.68 -18.94 19.32
C LEU A 101 9.05 -19.65 20.62
N ASN A 102 8.16 -19.55 21.61
CA ASN A 102 8.30 -20.27 22.88
C ASN A 102 7.69 -21.68 22.75
N PRO A 103 8.47 -22.77 22.91
CA PRO A 103 7.94 -24.13 22.84
C PRO A 103 6.89 -24.43 23.92
N ASP A 104 6.87 -23.65 25.02
CA ASP A 104 5.90 -23.74 26.11
C ASP A 104 4.78 -22.69 26.01
N ALA A 105 4.68 -21.97 24.89
CA ALA A 105 3.51 -21.14 24.62
C ALA A 105 2.26 -22.02 24.47
N SER A 106 1.17 -21.57 25.07
CA SER A 106 -0.18 -22.15 24.95
C SER A 106 -0.72 -22.00 23.53
N TYR A 107 -0.40 -20.89 22.87
CA TYR A 107 -0.74 -20.63 21.46
C TYR A 107 0.16 -19.55 20.86
N VAL A 108 0.18 -19.49 19.54
CA VAL A 108 0.70 -18.37 18.74
C VAL A 108 -0.48 -17.61 18.13
N TYR A 109 -0.51 -16.30 18.33
CA TYR A 109 -1.55 -15.40 17.81
C TYR A 109 -1.01 -14.51 16.70
N PHE A 110 -1.79 -14.32 15.64
CA PHE A 110 -1.55 -13.27 14.66
C PHE A 110 -2.86 -12.66 14.12
N CYS A 111 -2.76 -11.44 13.59
CA CYS A 111 -3.85 -10.79 12.85
C CYS A 111 -3.62 -10.98 11.35
N ALA A 112 -4.55 -11.64 10.66
CA ALA A 112 -4.41 -11.96 9.24
C ALA A 112 -4.43 -10.72 8.33
N ASN A 113 -5.13 -9.66 8.73
CA ASN A 113 -5.19 -8.39 7.99
C ASN A 113 -5.27 -7.18 8.92
N GLU A 114 -4.22 -6.38 8.95
CA GLU A 114 -4.10 -5.17 9.77
C GLU A 114 -4.78 -3.97 9.09
N THR A 115 -6.09 -3.82 9.34
CA THR A 115 -6.98 -2.86 8.65
C THR A 115 -6.46 -1.41 8.60
N VAL A 116 -5.72 -0.96 9.63
CA VAL A 116 -5.23 0.43 9.71
C VAL A 116 -3.96 0.64 8.87
N HIS A 117 -3.11 -0.39 8.81
CA HIS A 117 -1.78 -0.32 8.22
C HIS A 117 -1.70 -0.97 6.84
N GLY A 118 -2.70 -1.75 6.43
CA GLY A 118 -2.74 -2.38 5.12
C GLY A 118 -1.75 -3.53 4.97
N VAL A 119 -1.43 -4.22 6.06
CA VAL A 119 -0.54 -5.39 6.08
C VAL A 119 -1.40 -6.65 6.16
N GLU A 120 -1.35 -7.51 5.14
CA GLU A 120 -2.09 -8.78 5.08
C GLU A 120 -1.12 -9.95 4.95
N PHE A 121 -1.39 -11.02 5.70
CA PHE A 121 -0.74 -12.31 5.50
C PHE A 121 -1.34 -12.98 4.27
N ASP A 122 -0.54 -13.27 3.25
CA ASP A 122 -0.94 -14.08 2.10
C ASP A 122 -0.62 -15.58 2.26
N PHE A 123 -0.01 -15.94 3.39
CA PHE A 123 0.32 -17.31 3.79
C PHE A 123 -0.14 -17.61 5.23
N ILE A 124 -0.12 -18.89 5.59
CA ILE A 124 -0.30 -19.35 6.98
C ILE A 124 1.10 -19.60 7.55
N PRO A 125 1.51 -18.92 8.64
CA PRO A 125 2.86 -19.08 9.19
C PRO A 125 3.05 -20.49 9.76
N ASP A 126 4.23 -21.08 9.56
CA ASP A 126 4.64 -22.29 10.27
C ASP A 126 5.01 -21.94 11.72
N VAL A 127 4.21 -22.47 12.65
CA VAL A 127 4.38 -22.29 14.10
C VAL A 127 4.86 -23.55 14.81
N LYS A 128 5.51 -24.47 14.07
CA LYS A 128 6.20 -25.65 14.60
C LYS A 128 5.29 -26.54 15.47
N GLY A 129 4.03 -26.68 15.05
CA GLY A 129 3.02 -27.51 15.72
C GLY A 129 2.29 -26.85 16.89
N ALA A 130 2.60 -25.59 17.23
CA ALA A 130 1.84 -24.85 18.24
C ALA A 130 0.38 -24.58 17.80
N VAL A 131 -0.51 -24.33 18.76
CA VAL A 131 -1.88 -23.91 18.48
C VAL A 131 -1.86 -22.53 17.83
N LEU A 132 -2.42 -22.40 16.63
CA LEU A 132 -2.48 -21.14 15.89
C LEU A 132 -3.82 -20.43 16.08
N VAL A 133 -3.80 -19.19 16.55
CA VAL A 133 -4.97 -18.34 16.73
C VAL A 133 -4.91 -17.17 15.75
N CYS A 134 -5.99 -16.92 15.02
CA CYS A 134 -6.03 -15.89 13.99
C CYS A 134 -7.23 -14.95 14.14
N ASP A 135 -6.94 -13.65 14.19
CA ASP A 135 -7.93 -12.60 13.94
C ASP A 135 -8.09 -12.39 12.43
N MET A 136 -9.24 -12.81 11.90
CA MET A 136 -9.61 -12.62 10.49
C MET A 136 -10.68 -11.53 10.32
N SER A 137 -10.93 -10.69 11.31
CA SER A 137 -12.06 -9.75 11.30
C SER A 137 -12.26 -9.01 9.98
N SER A 138 -11.18 -8.53 9.37
CA SER A 138 -11.26 -7.68 8.18
C SER A 138 -10.99 -8.36 6.84
N ASN A 139 -10.69 -9.66 6.82
CA ASN A 139 -10.56 -10.44 5.59
C ASN A 139 -11.27 -11.81 5.63
N PHE A 140 -12.08 -12.08 6.66
CA PHE A 140 -12.91 -13.28 6.77
C PHE A 140 -13.81 -13.45 5.55
N LEU A 141 -13.76 -14.62 4.91
CA LEU A 141 -14.46 -14.92 3.65
C LEU A 141 -14.13 -14.00 2.46
N SER A 142 -12.96 -13.35 2.47
CA SER A 142 -12.43 -12.67 1.27
C SER A 142 -11.68 -13.61 0.32
N ARG A 143 -11.31 -14.81 0.81
CA ARG A 143 -10.63 -15.89 0.07
C ARG A 143 -10.85 -17.23 0.77
N PRO A 144 -10.56 -18.37 0.12
CA PRO A 144 -10.47 -19.67 0.79
C PRO A 144 -9.45 -19.66 1.94
N VAL A 145 -9.70 -20.49 2.95
CA VAL A 145 -8.83 -20.66 4.11
C VAL A 145 -8.78 -22.13 4.47
N ASP A 146 -7.59 -22.70 4.63
CA ASP A 146 -7.43 -24.05 5.21
C ASP A 146 -7.63 -23.97 6.73
N VAL A 147 -8.87 -24.16 7.18
CA VAL A 147 -9.27 -24.07 8.59
C VAL A 147 -8.51 -25.09 9.47
N SER A 148 -8.09 -26.22 8.90
CA SER A 148 -7.40 -27.30 9.63
C SER A 148 -6.05 -26.87 10.23
N LYS A 149 -5.45 -25.79 9.72
CA LYS A 149 -4.19 -25.23 10.23
C LYS A 149 -4.36 -24.39 11.50
N PHE A 150 -5.58 -24.04 11.86
CA PHE A 150 -5.86 -23.13 12.96
C PHE A 150 -6.43 -23.89 14.16
N GLY A 151 -6.05 -23.46 15.36
CA GLY A 151 -6.78 -23.81 16.57
C GLY A 151 -8.04 -22.97 16.72
N VAL A 152 -7.90 -21.64 16.55
CA VAL A 152 -9.02 -20.70 16.61
C VAL A 152 -8.92 -19.67 15.48
N ILE A 153 -10.04 -19.45 14.79
CA ILE A 153 -10.28 -18.28 13.94
C ILE A 153 -11.41 -17.48 14.56
N PHE A 154 -11.30 -16.16 14.61
CA PHE A 154 -12.45 -15.32 14.93
C PHE A 154 -12.56 -14.11 13.99
N ALA A 155 -13.79 -13.61 13.84
CA ALA A 155 -14.08 -12.42 13.06
C ALA A 155 -15.32 -11.71 13.59
N GLY A 156 -15.16 -10.46 14.04
CA GLY A 156 -16.28 -9.53 14.19
C GLY A 156 -16.89 -9.24 12.82
N ALA A 157 -18.21 -9.42 12.68
CA ALA A 157 -18.87 -9.46 11.37
C ALA A 157 -18.84 -8.13 10.59
N GLN A 158 -18.77 -6.99 11.29
CA GLN A 158 -18.98 -5.63 10.77
C GLN A 158 -18.02 -5.17 9.67
N LYS A 159 -16.94 -5.90 9.41
CA LYS A 159 -15.97 -5.54 8.38
C LYS A 159 -16.36 -6.10 7.02
N ASN A 160 -16.45 -7.43 6.92
CA ASN A 160 -16.52 -8.11 5.64
C ASN A 160 -17.77 -8.99 5.45
N VAL A 161 -18.45 -9.38 6.53
CA VAL A 161 -19.44 -10.48 6.51
C VAL A 161 -20.76 -10.15 7.22
N GLY A 162 -21.01 -8.89 7.55
CA GLY A 162 -22.28 -8.51 8.18
C GLY A 162 -22.24 -7.16 8.86
N SER A 163 -23.12 -7.02 9.86
CA SER A 163 -23.24 -5.82 10.69
C SER A 163 -22.58 -6.03 12.06
N ALA A 164 -22.31 -4.93 12.77
CA ALA A 164 -21.81 -4.98 14.13
C ALA A 164 -22.79 -5.70 15.08
N GLY A 165 -22.25 -6.31 16.13
CA GLY A 165 -23.00 -6.97 17.19
C GLY A 165 -22.77 -8.48 17.31
N VAL A 166 -22.27 -9.14 16.26
CA VAL A 166 -21.91 -10.57 16.30
C VAL A 166 -20.45 -10.79 15.90
N THR A 167 -19.81 -11.74 16.58
CA THR A 167 -18.49 -12.28 16.26
C THR A 167 -18.62 -13.77 16.05
N VAL A 168 -18.16 -14.26 14.90
CA VAL A 168 -18.03 -15.70 14.67
C VAL A 168 -16.70 -16.16 15.23
N VAL A 169 -16.70 -17.30 15.91
CA VAL A 169 -15.49 -18.00 16.36
C VAL A 169 -15.58 -19.43 15.85
N ILE A 170 -14.53 -19.88 15.16
CA ILE A 170 -14.33 -21.26 14.73
C ILE A 170 -13.22 -21.81 15.61
N VAL A 171 -13.53 -22.79 16.45
CA VAL A 171 -12.61 -23.34 17.48
C VAL A 171 -12.52 -24.84 17.35
N ARG A 172 -11.30 -25.37 17.33
CA ARG A 172 -11.02 -26.81 17.31
C ARG A 172 -11.51 -27.45 18.61
N ASP A 173 -12.18 -28.60 18.51
CA ASP A 173 -12.90 -29.23 19.61
C ASP A 173 -12.01 -29.64 20.80
N ASP A 174 -10.78 -30.08 20.52
CA ASP A 174 -9.74 -30.43 21.49
C ASP A 174 -9.24 -29.24 22.33
N LEU A 175 -9.57 -27.99 21.96
CA LEU A 175 -9.17 -26.78 22.70
C LEU A 175 -10.23 -26.32 23.71
N LEU A 176 -11.35 -27.04 23.81
CA LEU A 176 -12.41 -26.72 24.76
C LEU A 176 -12.09 -27.29 26.15
N GLY A 177 -12.43 -26.52 27.20
CA GLY A 177 -12.31 -26.97 28.60
C GLY A 177 -11.04 -26.53 29.33
N PHE A 178 -10.22 -25.68 28.72
CA PHE A 178 -9.02 -25.08 29.32
C PHE A 178 -9.25 -23.65 29.83
N ALA A 179 -10.52 -23.21 29.87
CA ALA A 179 -10.85 -21.87 30.28
C ALA A 179 -10.44 -21.60 31.73
N LEU A 180 -9.90 -20.40 31.95
CA LEU A 180 -9.60 -19.89 33.28
C LEU A 180 -10.90 -19.72 34.07
N ARG A 181 -10.81 -19.86 35.39
CA ARG A 181 -11.95 -19.70 36.29
C ARG A 181 -12.61 -18.32 36.17
N GLU A 182 -11.82 -17.30 35.86
CA GLU A 182 -12.25 -15.91 35.73
C GLU A 182 -12.93 -15.64 34.38
N CYS A 183 -12.98 -16.61 33.45
CA CYS A 183 -13.64 -16.46 32.17
C CYS A 183 -15.16 -16.32 32.36
N PRO A 184 -15.78 -15.20 31.94
CA PRO A 184 -17.24 -15.10 31.97
C PRO A 184 -17.88 -16.16 31.07
N SER A 185 -18.93 -16.83 31.55
CA SER A 185 -19.58 -17.91 30.79
C SER A 185 -20.14 -17.49 29.42
N VAL A 186 -20.42 -16.19 29.24
CA VAL A 186 -20.82 -15.62 27.93
C VAL A 186 -19.68 -15.54 26.91
N LEU A 187 -18.41 -15.67 27.36
CA LEU A 187 -17.20 -15.69 26.52
C LEU A 187 -16.50 -17.07 26.52
N GLU A 188 -16.91 -17.99 27.39
CA GLU A 188 -16.30 -19.32 27.48
C GLU A 188 -16.73 -20.20 26.28
N TYR A 189 -15.76 -20.65 25.50
CA TYR A 189 -16.00 -21.39 24.26
C TYR A 189 -16.71 -22.73 24.51
N LYS A 190 -16.37 -23.44 25.59
CA LYS A 190 -17.03 -24.70 25.96
C LYS A 190 -18.51 -24.49 26.27
N VAL A 191 -18.84 -23.45 27.03
CA VAL A 191 -20.23 -23.10 27.38
C VAL A 191 -21.02 -22.71 26.12
N GLN A 192 -20.45 -21.85 25.27
CA GLN A 192 -21.11 -21.41 24.04
C GLN A 192 -21.33 -22.57 23.08
N ALA A 193 -20.31 -23.41 22.85
CA ALA A 193 -20.42 -24.59 21.98
C ALA A 193 -21.42 -25.61 22.53
N GLY A 194 -21.42 -25.88 23.84
CA GLY A 194 -22.37 -26.80 24.47
C GLY A 194 -23.83 -26.34 24.43
N ASN A 195 -24.07 -25.05 24.20
CA ASN A 195 -25.41 -24.46 24.09
C ASN A 195 -25.73 -23.98 22.66
N ASN A 196 -24.95 -24.36 21.65
CA ASN A 196 -25.12 -23.91 20.25
C ASN A 196 -25.24 -22.39 20.13
N SER A 197 -24.40 -21.64 20.85
CA SER A 197 -24.43 -20.15 20.95
C SER A 197 -25.69 -19.56 21.59
N LEU A 198 -26.54 -20.39 22.21
CA LEU A 198 -27.78 -20.00 22.88
C LEU A 198 -27.66 -20.15 24.40
N TYR A 199 -26.50 -19.90 24.99
CA TYR A 199 -26.36 -19.92 26.45
C TYR A 199 -27.23 -18.83 27.10
N ASN A 200 -27.08 -17.58 26.63
CA ASN A 200 -27.93 -16.44 26.93
C ASN A 200 -28.62 -15.94 25.65
N THR A 201 -29.26 -14.76 25.69
CA THR A 201 -29.83 -14.12 24.50
C THR A 201 -28.71 -13.71 23.53
N PRO A 202 -28.62 -14.32 22.33
CA PRO A 202 -27.61 -13.95 21.33
C PRO A 202 -28.02 -12.66 20.59
N PRO A 203 -27.12 -12.04 19.80
CA PRO A 203 -27.43 -10.89 18.97
C PRO A 203 -28.26 -11.30 17.74
N CYS A 204 -29.53 -11.66 17.95
CA CYS A 204 -30.39 -12.32 16.96
C CYS A 204 -30.40 -11.62 15.59
N PHE A 205 -30.56 -10.29 15.58
CA PHE A 205 -30.63 -9.53 14.33
C PHE A 205 -29.29 -9.49 13.59
N SER A 206 -28.18 -9.35 14.31
CA SER A 206 -26.84 -9.38 13.71
C SER A 206 -26.51 -10.76 13.12
N ILE A 207 -26.93 -11.85 13.78
CA ILE A 207 -26.80 -13.22 13.25
C ILE A 207 -27.64 -13.37 11.97
N TYR A 208 -28.89 -12.92 11.98
CA TYR A 208 -29.75 -12.94 10.79
C TYR A 208 -29.10 -12.20 9.59
N VAL A 209 -28.60 -10.97 9.82
CA VAL A 209 -27.92 -10.19 8.78
C VAL A 209 -26.66 -10.89 8.28
N MET A 210 -25.87 -11.48 9.18
CA MET A 210 -24.71 -12.28 8.79
C MET A 210 -25.12 -13.46 7.90
N GLY A 211 -26.17 -14.20 8.26
CA GLY A 211 -26.73 -15.29 7.45
C GLY A 211 -27.09 -14.85 6.02
N MET A 212 -27.76 -13.72 5.87
CA MET A 212 -28.09 -13.17 4.53
C MET A 212 -26.83 -12.79 3.72
N VAL A 213 -25.82 -12.22 4.37
CA VAL A 213 -24.56 -11.88 3.68
C VAL A 213 -23.80 -13.12 3.25
N LEU A 214 -23.76 -14.16 4.09
CA LEU A 214 -23.15 -15.45 3.74
C LEU A 214 -23.88 -16.11 2.56
N GLU A 215 -25.21 -16.11 2.57
CA GLU A 215 -26.01 -16.63 1.46
C GLU A 215 -25.71 -15.86 0.16
N ARG A 216 -25.58 -14.53 0.23
CA ARG A 216 -25.12 -13.73 -0.90
C ARG A 216 -23.72 -14.15 -1.37
N ILE A 217 -22.76 -14.36 -0.47
CA ILE A 217 -21.40 -14.82 -0.84
C ILE A 217 -21.48 -16.18 -1.55
N LYS A 218 -22.25 -17.13 -1.03
CA LYS A 218 -22.50 -18.42 -1.66
C LYS A 218 -23.06 -18.27 -3.07
N ASN A 219 -24.10 -17.47 -3.23
CA ASN A 219 -24.75 -17.22 -4.52
C ASN A 219 -23.85 -16.48 -5.52
N ASN A 220 -22.79 -15.80 -5.05
CA ASN A 220 -21.80 -15.13 -5.89
C ASN A 220 -20.53 -15.99 -6.10
N GLY A 221 -20.61 -17.31 -5.93
CA GLY A 221 -19.51 -18.25 -6.22
C GLY A 221 -18.58 -18.55 -5.04
N GLY A 222 -18.99 -18.21 -3.82
CA GLY A 222 -18.29 -18.56 -2.59
C GLY A 222 -16.95 -17.85 -2.40
N ALA A 223 -16.12 -18.37 -1.49
CA ALA A 223 -14.87 -17.75 -1.08
C ALA A 223 -13.86 -17.62 -2.25
N ALA A 224 -13.83 -18.57 -3.19
CA ALA A 224 -12.96 -18.52 -4.37
C ALA A 224 -13.32 -17.36 -5.31
N ALA A 225 -14.61 -17.08 -5.52
CA ALA A 225 -15.03 -15.91 -6.28
C ALA A 225 -14.68 -14.60 -5.56
N MET A 226 -14.81 -14.55 -4.23
CA MET A 226 -14.41 -13.37 -3.45
C MET A 226 -12.90 -13.11 -3.55
N GLU A 227 -12.06 -14.15 -3.64
CA GLU A 227 -10.63 -14.02 -3.87
C GLU A 227 -10.32 -13.39 -5.24
N LYS A 228 -11.00 -13.87 -6.29
CA LYS A 228 -10.85 -13.29 -7.63
C LYS A 228 -11.25 -11.82 -7.64
N LEU A 229 -12.40 -11.48 -7.05
CA LEU A 229 -12.89 -10.10 -6.99
C LEU A 229 -11.98 -9.18 -6.17
N SER A 230 -11.48 -9.64 -5.03
CA SER A 230 -10.54 -8.86 -4.21
C SER A 230 -9.21 -8.63 -4.92
N SER A 231 -8.73 -9.62 -5.67
CA SER A 231 -7.51 -9.48 -6.49
C SER A 231 -7.70 -8.42 -7.59
N ILE A 232 -8.81 -8.49 -8.36
CA ILE A 232 -9.12 -7.49 -9.41
C ILE A 232 -9.20 -6.09 -8.83
N LYS A 233 -9.99 -5.91 -7.75
CA LYS A 233 -10.18 -4.60 -7.11
C LYS A 233 -8.88 -4.02 -6.58
N SER A 234 -8.10 -4.81 -5.85
CA SER A 234 -6.88 -4.32 -5.22
C SER A 234 -5.78 -4.04 -6.25
N GLN A 235 -5.62 -4.89 -7.26
CA GLN A 235 -4.67 -4.68 -8.35
C GLN A 235 -4.94 -3.36 -9.09
N MET A 236 -6.20 -3.05 -9.39
CA MET A 236 -6.58 -1.80 -10.06
C MET A 236 -6.09 -0.55 -9.33
N ILE A 237 -6.14 -0.56 -7.99
CA ILE A 237 -5.65 0.56 -7.18
C ILE A 237 -4.12 0.51 -7.06
N TYR A 238 -3.53 -0.65 -6.76
CA TYR A 238 -2.07 -0.77 -6.60
C TYR A 238 -1.31 -0.45 -7.90
N GLU A 239 -1.83 -0.80 -9.07
CA GLU A 239 -1.24 -0.42 -10.36
C GLU A 239 -1.16 1.10 -10.52
N ILE A 240 -2.16 1.85 -10.06
CA ILE A 240 -2.10 3.33 -10.07
C ILE A 240 -1.02 3.82 -9.12
N LEU A 241 -0.98 3.27 -7.89
CA LEU A 241 0.04 3.65 -6.90
C LEU A 241 1.45 3.41 -7.45
N ASP A 242 1.70 2.21 -7.98
CA ASP A 242 3.02 1.78 -8.44
C ASP A 242 3.48 2.51 -9.72
N ASN A 243 2.55 2.98 -10.57
CA ASN A 243 2.87 3.75 -11.79
C ASN A 243 2.78 5.28 -11.59
N SER A 244 2.52 5.75 -10.36
CA SER A 244 2.35 7.19 -10.06
C SER A 244 3.65 7.99 -9.95
N GLN A 245 4.81 7.36 -10.15
CA GLN A 245 6.15 7.97 -10.02
C GLN A 245 6.34 8.71 -8.68
N GLY A 246 5.85 8.11 -7.59
CA GLY A 246 5.98 8.63 -6.22
C GLY A 246 4.90 9.63 -5.81
N PHE A 247 3.99 10.03 -6.70
CA PHE A 247 2.87 10.91 -6.32
C PHE A 247 1.91 10.23 -5.35
N TYR A 248 1.61 8.95 -5.56
CA TYR A 248 0.90 8.12 -4.60
C TYR A 248 1.83 7.10 -3.98
N VAL A 249 1.97 7.11 -2.65
CA VAL A 249 2.92 6.24 -1.95
C VAL A 249 2.20 5.32 -0.98
N CYS A 250 2.20 4.02 -1.29
CA CYS A 250 1.84 2.99 -0.31
C CYS A 250 3.05 2.69 0.58
N PRO A 251 2.94 2.83 1.92
CA PRO A 251 4.07 2.59 2.81
C PRO A 251 4.38 1.11 3.03
N VAL A 252 3.52 0.19 2.56
CA VAL A 252 3.62 -1.25 2.83
C VAL A 252 4.47 -1.94 1.76
N GLU A 253 5.38 -2.81 2.20
CA GLU A 253 6.18 -3.68 1.34
C GLU A 253 5.28 -4.53 0.44
N ARG A 254 5.64 -4.64 -0.85
CA ARG A 254 4.74 -5.14 -1.90
C ARG A 254 4.14 -6.51 -1.58
N GLN A 255 4.96 -7.42 -1.05
CA GLN A 255 4.58 -8.79 -0.71
C GLN A 255 3.65 -8.92 0.50
N ASN A 256 3.41 -7.84 1.26
CA ASN A 256 2.51 -7.86 2.42
C ASN A 256 1.34 -6.88 2.27
N ARG A 257 1.15 -6.32 1.07
CA ARG A 257 0.08 -5.37 0.78
C ARG A 257 -1.29 -6.04 0.90
N SER A 258 -2.14 -5.44 1.72
CA SER A 258 -3.52 -5.89 1.89
C SER A 258 -4.35 -5.69 0.63
N ARG A 259 -5.13 -6.72 0.28
CA ARG A 259 -6.17 -6.64 -0.76
C ARG A 259 -7.45 -5.97 -0.24
N MET A 260 -7.63 -5.94 1.08
CA MET A 260 -8.84 -5.41 1.72
C MET A 260 -8.72 -3.93 2.07
N ASN A 261 -7.54 -3.46 2.48
CA ASN A 261 -7.36 -2.11 3.00
C ASN A 261 -6.06 -1.52 2.46
N ILE A 262 -6.17 -0.59 1.52
CA ILE A 262 -5.05 0.00 0.80
C ILE A 262 -4.77 1.41 1.34
N PRO A 263 -3.78 1.60 2.22
CA PRO A 263 -3.34 2.92 2.64
C PRO A 263 -2.38 3.51 1.63
N PHE A 264 -2.48 4.81 1.41
CA PHE A 264 -1.49 5.56 0.65
C PHE A 264 -1.42 7.02 1.09
N ARG A 265 -0.28 7.64 0.83
CA ARG A 265 0.00 9.08 0.98
C ARG A 265 -0.01 9.74 -0.40
N ILE A 266 -0.21 11.05 -0.44
CA ILE A 266 -0.18 11.84 -1.69
C ILE A 266 0.97 12.84 -1.61
N GLY A 267 1.68 13.05 -2.72
CA GLY A 267 2.79 13.99 -2.86
C GLY A 267 4.15 13.36 -2.56
N ASN A 268 4.29 12.64 -1.45
CA ASN A 268 5.52 11.90 -1.11
C ASN A 268 5.25 10.84 -0.03
N ASP A 269 6.30 10.16 0.42
CA ASP A 269 6.25 9.11 1.45
C ASP A 269 5.77 9.61 2.83
N LYS A 270 5.98 10.90 3.15
CA LYS A 270 5.50 11.56 4.36
C LYS A 270 4.10 12.16 4.21
N GLY A 271 3.63 12.30 2.98
CA GLY A 271 2.37 12.90 2.56
C GLY A 271 2.37 14.44 2.63
N ASP A 272 1.70 15.05 1.66
CA ASP A 272 1.38 16.47 1.61
C ASP A 272 -0.06 16.68 2.12
N GLU A 273 -0.21 17.29 3.29
CA GLU A 273 -1.51 17.48 3.94
C GLU A 273 -2.49 18.30 3.08
N ALA A 274 -2.01 19.26 2.29
CA ALA A 274 -2.85 20.09 1.44
C ALA A 274 -3.38 19.28 0.24
N LEU A 275 -2.53 18.46 -0.38
CA LEU A 275 -2.94 17.55 -1.45
C LEU A 275 -3.88 16.45 -0.91
N GLU A 276 -3.58 15.87 0.24
CA GLU A 276 -4.43 14.85 0.88
C GLU A 276 -5.80 15.42 1.24
N LYS A 277 -5.84 16.63 1.80
CA LYS A 277 -7.12 17.32 2.07
C LYS A 277 -7.90 17.57 0.79
N ARG A 278 -7.24 18.10 -0.26
CA ARG A 278 -7.91 18.36 -1.55
C ARG A 278 -8.43 17.09 -2.21
N PHE A 279 -7.68 15.98 -2.13
CA PHE A 279 -8.13 14.68 -2.61
C PHE A 279 -9.41 14.24 -1.90
N LEU A 280 -9.44 14.34 -0.57
CA LEU A 280 -10.61 13.97 0.22
C LEU A 280 -11.82 14.89 -0.06
N ASP A 281 -11.61 16.20 -0.16
CA ASP A 281 -12.68 17.16 -0.47
C ASP A 281 -13.29 16.85 -1.85
N LYS A 282 -12.46 16.61 -2.87
CA LYS A 282 -12.93 16.24 -4.21
C LYS A 282 -13.59 14.85 -4.27
N ALA A 283 -13.09 13.90 -3.49
CA ALA A 283 -13.74 12.59 -3.38
C ALA A 283 -15.15 12.72 -2.79
N VAL A 284 -15.34 13.56 -1.77
CA VAL A 284 -16.65 13.83 -1.16
C VAL A 284 -17.60 14.52 -2.15
N GLU A 285 -17.12 15.48 -2.96
CA GLU A 285 -17.92 16.08 -4.04
C GLU A 285 -18.44 15.03 -5.05
N LEU A 286 -17.68 13.95 -5.27
CA LEU A 286 -18.04 12.81 -6.13
C LEU A 286 -18.80 11.71 -5.38
N ASN A 287 -19.25 11.96 -4.16
CA ASN A 287 -19.94 11.01 -3.27
C ASN A 287 -19.10 9.76 -2.93
N MET A 288 -17.78 9.84 -3.01
CA MET A 288 -16.85 8.80 -2.55
C MET A 288 -16.54 9.02 -1.07
N ILE A 289 -17.23 8.27 -0.21
CA ILE A 289 -17.15 8.45 1.25
C ILE A 289 -16.10 7.55 1.91
N SER A 290 -15.75 7.87 3.15
CA SER A 290 -14.95 7.02 4.05
C SER A 290 -13.53 6.68 3.56
N LEU A 291 -12.95 7.49 2.67
CA LEU A 291 -11.55 7.37 2.21
C LEU A 291 -10.52 7.97 3.17
N LYS A 292 -10.94 8.80 4.12
CA LYS A 292 -10.04 9.41 5.11
C LYS A 292 -9.48 8.33 6.05
N ARG A 293 -8.16 8.27 6.18
CA ARG A 293 -7.49 7.31 7.08
C ARG A 293 -7.64 7.71 8.54
N HIS A 294 -7.33 6.76 9.43
CA HIS A 294 -7.33 6.98 10.87
C HIS A 294 -6.36 8.10 11.26
N ARG A 295 -6.78 8.96 12.20
CA ARG A 295 -6.06 10.17 12.64
C ARG A 295 -4.61 9.89 13.06
N SER A 296 -4.33 8.71 13.61
CA SER A 296 -2.99 8.34 14.09
C SER A 296 -1.96 8.05 12.99
N VAL A 297 -2.35 7.92 11.72
CA VAL A 297 -1.42 7.56 10.63
C VAL A 297 -1.48 8.49 9.42
N GLY A 298 -2.48 9.38 9.33
CA GLY A 298 -2.64 10.32 8.21
C GLY A 298 -2.88 9.63 6.86
N GLY A 299 -3.09 10.41 5.81
CA GLY A 299 -3.30 9.90 4.45
C GLY A 299 -4.70 9.37 4.13
N ILE A 300 -4.74 8.56 3.07
CA ILE A 300 -5.95 7.99 2.48
C ILE A 300 -5.94 6.48 2.72
N ARG A 301 -7.14 5.89 2.82
CA ARG A 301 -7.31 4.43 2.82
C ARG A 301 -8.54 4.04 2.01
N ALA A 302 -8.34 3.27 0.95
CA ALA A 302 -9.41 2.59 0.24
C ALA A 302 -9.69 1.23 0.92
N SER A 303 -10.93 0.97 1.33
CA SER A 303 -11.32 -0.34 1.87
C SER A 303 -12.20 -1.07 0.86
N LEU A 304 -11.81 -2.28 0.48
CA LEU A 304 -12.29 -3.01 -0.70
C LEU A 304 -12.97 -4.33 -0.33
N TYR A 305 -13.68 -4.36 0.80
CA TYR A 305 -14.43 -5.51 1.31
C TYR A 305 -15.34 -6.16 0.25
N ASN A 306 -15.81 -7.37 0.51
CA ASN A 306 -16.60 -8.18 -0.44
C ASN A 306 -17.79 -7.41 -1.05
N ALA A 307 -18.45 -6.55 -0.26
CA ALA A 307 -19.61 -5.78 -0.71
C ALA A 307 -19.28 -4.57 -1.62
N VAL A 308 -18.03 -4.08 -1.63
CA VAL A 308 -17.58 -3.02 -2.54
C VAL A 308 -17.45 -3.61 -3.94
N THR A 309 -18.15 -3.04 -4.91
CA THR A 309 -18.21 -3.62 -6.27
C THR A 309 -16.98 -3.26 -7.10
N ILE A 310 -16.81 -3.90 -8.26
CA ILE A 310 -15.72 -3.53 -9.18
C ILE A 310 -15.95 -2.11 -9.71
N GLU A 311 -17.20 -1.78 -10.04
CA GLU A 311 -17.60 -0.47 -10.58
C GLU A 311 -17.32 0.67 -9.60
N ASP A 312 -17.49 0.44 -8.29
CA ASP A 312 -17.11 1.42 -7.27
C ASP A 312 -15.60 1.68 -7.27
N VAL A 313 -14.80 0.63 -7.45
CA VAL A 313 -13.33 0.71 -7.52
C VAL A 313 -12.87 1.35 -8.82
N GLU A 314 -13.53 1.08 -9.95
CA GLU A 314 -13.27 1.73 -11.24
C GLU A 314 -13.48 3.25 -11.15
N LYS A 315 -14.55 3.70 -10.47
CA LYS A 315 -14.79 5.12 -10.24
C LYS A 315 -13.67 5.74 -9.40
N LEU A 316 -13.24 5.07 -8.33
CA LEU A 316 -12.11 5.54 -7.52
C LEU A 316 -10.81 5.59 -8.33
N ALA A 317 -10.54 4.55 -9.12
CA ALA A 317 -9.38 4.45 -9.99
C ALA A 317 -9.34 5.59 -11.02
N ALA A 318 -10.47 5.87 -11.68
CA ALA A 318 -10.60 6.98 -12.62
C ALA A 318 -10.38 8.33 -11.92
N PHE A 319 -10.96 8.53 -10.73
CA PHE A 319 -10.73 9.72 -9.93
C PHE A 319 -9.25 9.90 -9.55
N MET A 320 -8.57 8.84 -9.12
CA MET A 320 -7.15 8.88 -8.78
C MET A 320 -6.28 9.25 -9.99
N LYS A 321 -6.55 8.68 -11.17
CA LYS A 321 -5.83 9.04 -12.41
C LYS A 321 -6.02 10.50 -12.77
N ASN A 322 -7.27 10.98 -12.78
CA ASN A 322 -7.58 12.39 -13.07
C ASN A 322 -6.95 13.35 -12.03
N PHE A 323 -6.98 12.96 -10.75
CA PHE A 323 -6.37 13.77 -9.69
C PHE A 323 -4.86 13.87 -9.84
N LEU A 324 -4.18 12.77 -10.20
CA LEU A 324 -2.76 12.77 -10.54
C LEU A 324 -2.48 13.71 -11.71
N GLU A 325 -3.19 13.58 -12.84
CA GLU A 325 -2.99 14.41 -14.03
C GLU A 325 -3.12 15.91 -13.73
N MET A 326 -4.17 16.31 -12.99
CA MET A 326 -4.39 17.71 -12.61
C MET A 326 -3.27 18.30 -11.76
N HIS A 327 -2.58 17.49 -10.97
CA HIS A 327 -1.56 17.94 -10.02
C HIS A 327 -0.15 17.58 -10.46
N GLN A 328 0.03 16.85 -11.56
CA GLN A 328 1.32 16.37 -12.04
C GLN A 328 2.26 17.52 -12.43
N LEU A 329 1.78 18.56 -13.09
CA LEU A 329 2.58 19.74 -13.45
C LEU A 329 3.11 20.46 -12.20
N ILE A 330 2.25 20.65 -11.20
CA ILE A 330 2.63 21.28 -9.93
C ILE A 330 3.61 20.39 -9.17
N TYR A 331 3.37 19.08 -9.17
CA TYR A 331 4.22 18.09 -8.53
C TYR A 331 5.62 18.04 -9.16
N VAL A 332 5.72 17.92 -10.48
CA VAL A 332 7.00 17.92 -11.22
C VAL A 332 7.77 19.22 -10.97
N MET A 333 7.08 20.37 -11.01
CA MET A 333 7.71 21.64 -10.65
C MET A 333 8.24 21.63 -9.21
N GLY A 334 7.46 21.10 -8.26
CA GLY A 334 7.89 20.91 -6.86
C GLY A 334 9.15 20.08 -6.75
N MET A 335 9.23 18.92 -7.43
CA MET A 335 10.42 18.08 -7.45
C MET A 335 11.65 18.81 -8.02
N VAL A 336 11.47 19.58 -9.10
CA VAL A 336 12.57 20.36 -9.70
C VAL A 336 13.08 21.43 -8.73
N LEU A 337 12.19 22.12 -8.05
CA LEU A 337 12.57 23.14 -7.05
C LEU A 337 13.28 22.51 -5.85
N GLU A 338 12.82 21.35 -5.37
CA GLU A 338 13.47 20.62 -4.30
C GLU A 338 14.85 20.11 -4.72
N TRP A 339 15.00 19.60 -5.95
CA TRP A 339 16.29 19.25 -6.52
C TRP A 339 17.24 20.46 -6.58
N ILE A 340 16.77 21.63 -7.04
CA ILE A 340 17.58 22.86 -7.06
C ILE A 340 18.02 23.22 -5.64
N LYS A 341 17.10 23.17 -4.67
CA LYS A 341 17.39 23.48 -3.27
C LYS A 341 18.46 22.54 -2.69
N ASN A 342 18.32 21.24 -2.93
CA ASN A 342 19.27 20.23 -2.44
C ASN A 342 20.66 20.33 -3.11
N ASN A 343 20.73 20.95 -4.29
CA ASN A 343 21.98 21.19 -5.02
C ASN A 343 22.54 22.61 -4.81
N GLY A 344 22.26 23.26 -3.68
CA GLY A 344 22.83 24.57 -3.33
C GLY A 344 22.06 25.78 -3.84
N GLY A 345 20.82 25.58 -4.32
CA GLY A 345 19.90 26.64 -4.69
C GLY A 345 20.30 27.42 -5.94
N ALA A 346 19.70 28.61 -6.11
CA ALA A 346 19.89 29.44 -7.30
C ALA A 346 21.35 29.85 -7.53
N ALA A 347 22.12 30.12 -6.47
CA ALA A 347 23.53 30.52 -6.56
C ALA A 347 24.41 29.42 -7.16
N ALA A 348 24.18 28.16 -6.77
CA ALA A 348 24.89 27.03 -7.35
C ALA A 348 24.51 26.82 -8.83
N MET A 349 23.24 26.98 -9.19
CA MET A 349 22.77 26.91 -10.59
C MET A 349 23.39 28.02 -11.45
N GLU A 350 23.54 29.23 -10.91
CA GLU A 350 24.23 30.33 -11.60
C GLU A 350 25.70 29.99 -11.87
N LYS A 351 26.41 29.48 -10.85
CA LYS A 351 27.82 29.06 -11.02
C LYS A 351 27.95 27.96 -12.08
N LEU A 352 27.08 26.96 -12.04
CA LEU A 352 27.07 25.86 -13.01
C LEU A 352 26.78 26.35 -14.44
N SER A 353 25.77 27.20 -14.64
CA SER A 353 25.47 27.77 -15.96
C SER A 353 26.63 28.62 -16.51
N SER A 354 27.34 29.33 -15.63
CA SER A 354 28.52 30.11 -16.02
C SER A 354 29.65 29.21 -16.50
N ILE A 355 29.97 28.15 -15.76
CA ILE A 355 31.00 27.16 -16.15
C ILE A 355 30.62 26.50 -17.49
N LYS A 356 29.40 25.97 -17.60
CA LYS A 356 28.92 25.28 -18.80
C LYS A 356 28.96 26.18 -20.05
N SER A 357 28.48 27.41 -19.92
CA SER A 357 28.45 28.33 -21.08
C SER A 357 29.85 28.77 -21.49
N GLN A 358 30.76 28.99 -20.54
CA GLN A 358 32.14 29.35 -20.82
C GLN A 358 32.83 28.29 -21.69
N MET A 359 32.65 27.00 -21.40
CA MET A 359 33.24 25.91 -22.17
C MET A 359 32.88 25.94 -23.66
N ILE A 360 31.63 26.31 -23.98
CA ILE A 360 31.16 26.39 -25.36
C ILE A 360 31.58 27.71 -26.01
N TYR A 361 31.47 28.84 -25.29
CA TYR A 361 31.87 30.14 -25.84
C TYR A 361 33.37 30.25 -26.10
N GLU A 362 34.23 29.62 -25.29
CA GLU A 362 35.67 29.57 -25.54
C GLU A 362 35.98 28.87 -26.87
N ILE A 363 35.25 27.82 -27.24
CA ILE A 363 35.42 27.17 -28.55
C ILE A 363 34.96 28.09 -29.66
N ILE A 364 33.80 28.74 -29.50
CA ILE A 364 33.25 29.65 -30.50
C ILE A 364 34.23 30.81 -30.76
N ASP A 365 34.70 31.46 -29.70
CA ASP A 365 35.54 32.66 -29.79
C ASP A 365 36.94 32.35 -30.34
N ASN A 366 37.47 31.14 -30.08
CA ASN A 366 38.78 30.71 -30.58
C ASN A 366 38.73 30.02 -31.95
N SER A 367 37.54 29.87 -32.56
CA SER A 367 37.36 29.14 -33.82
C SER A 367 37.80 29.88 -35.09
N GLN A 368 38.39 31.08 -34.95
CA GLN A 368 38.79 31.95 -36.07
C GLN A 368 37.65 32.25 -37.07
N GLY A 369 36.42 32.38 -36.56
CA GLY A 369 35.25 32.72 -37.37
C GLY A 369 34.52 31.53 -37.98
N PHE A 370 34.97 30.30 -37.75
CA PHE A 370 34.25 29.09 -38.18
C PHE A 370 32.95 28.91 -37.41
N TYR A 371 32.97 29.10 -36.09
CA TYR A 371 31.76 29.21 -35.28
C TYR A 371 31.50 30.68 -34.98
N VAL A 372 30.29 31.15 -35.27
CA VAL A 372 29.92 32.55 -35.05
C VAL A 372 28.67 32.64 -34.18
N CYS A 373 28.81 33.17 -32.97
CA CYS A 373 27.65 33.56 -32.17
C CYS A 373 27.13 34.91 -32.68
N PRO A 374 25.86 35.03 -33.09
CA PRO A 374 25.29 36.29 -33.58
C PRO A 374 25.03 37.32 -32.48
N VAL A 375 25.32 36.99 -31.22
CA VAL A 375 25.06 37.84 -30.05
C VAL A 375 26.36 38.45 -29.54
N GLU A 376 26.34 39.76 -29.30
CA GLU A 376 27.45 40.51 -28.70
C GLU A 376 27.91 39.89 -27.38
N ARG A 377 29.21 39.89 -27.12
CA ARG A 377 29.83 39.15 -26.01
C ARG A 377 29.24 39.47 -24.64
N GLN A 378 28.95 40.74 -24.36
CA GLN A 378 28.34 41.19 -23.11
C GLN A 378 26.89 40.72 -22.89
N ASN A 379 26.19 40.37 -23.96
CA ASN A 379 24.76 40.05 -23.97
C ASN A 379 24.48 38.56 -24.20
N ARG A 380 25.55 37.73 -24.20
CA ARG A 380 25.46 36.29 -24.45
C ARG A 380 24.74 35.55 -23.31
N SER A 381 23.83 34.66 -23.69
CA SER A 381 23.09 33.84 -22.74
C SER A 381 23.97 32.74 -22.15
N ARG A 382 23.88 32.50 -20.84
CA ARG A 382 24.53 31.35 -20.18
C ARG A 382 23.78 30.03 -20.37
N MET A 383 22.61 30.05 -21.00
CA MET A 383 21.70 28.90 -21.07
C MET A 383 21.37 28.49 -22.49
N ASN A 384 21.18 29.46 -23.39
CA ASN A 384 20.85 29.18 -24.79
C ASN A 384 21.89 29.83 -25.68
N ILE A 385 22.81 29.03 -26.19
CA ILE A 385 23.97 29.51 -26.95
C ILE A 385 23.69 29.30 -28.44
N PRO A 386 23.21 30.31 -29.18
CA PRO A 386 23.08 30.24 -30.62
C PRO A 386 24.44 30.43 -31.29
N PHE A 387 24.70 29.66 -32.33
CA PHE A 387 25.85 29.87 -33.20
C PHE A 387 25.56 29.40 -34.63
N ARG A 388 26.28 30.01 -35.59
CA ARG A 388 26.32 29.62 -37.00
C ARG A 388 27.64 28.91 -37.29
N ILE A 389 27.66 28.06 -38.31
CA ILE A 389 28.87 27.37 -38.78
C ILE A 389 29.32 27.92 -40.14
N GLY A 390 30.62 28.05 -40.35
CA GLY A 390 31.27 28.46 -41.60
C GLY A 390 31.45 29.98 -41.70
N ASN A 391 30.41 30.76 -41.40
CA ASN A 391 30.47 32.22 -41.36
C ASN A 391 29.29 32.82 -40.57
N ALA A 392 29.23 34.16 -40.47
CA ALA A 392 28.18 34.86 -39.72
C ALA A 392 26.75 34.66 -40.26
N LYS A 393 26.58 34.33 -41.55
CA LYS A 393 25.28 34.00 -42.16
C LYS A 393 24.94 32.51 -42.03
N GLY A 394 25.91 31.68 -41.68
CA GLY A 394 25.85 30.22 -41.65
C GLY A 394 25.97 29.59 -43.04
N ASP A 395 26.57 28.41 -43.08
CA ASP A 395 26.61 27.52 -44.23
C ASP A 395 25.64 26.36 -43.99
N GLU A 396 24.58 26.28 -44.79
CA GLU A 396 23.52 25.28 -44.60
C GLU A 396 24.02 23.84 -44.73
N ALA A 397 25.00 23.59 -45.60
CA ALA A 397 25.55 22.25 -45.80
C ALA A 397 26.40 21.82 -44.60
N LEU A 398 27.23 22.73 -44.08
CA LEU A 398 28.04 22.48 -42.88
C LEU A 398 27.17 22.35 -41.63
N GLU A 399 26.16 23.22 -41.45
CA GLU A 399 25.21 23.15 -40.34
C GLU A 399 24.42 21.83 -40.37
N LYS A 400 23.96 21.40 -41.56
CA LYS A 400 23.31 20.10 -41.72
C LYS A 400 24.26 18.96 -41.36
N ARG A 401 25.51 18.96 -41.84
CA ARG A 401 26.50 17.91 -41.53
C ARG A 401 26.83 17.85 -40.04
N PHE A 402 26.92 18.99 -39.36
CA PHE A 402 27.12 19.05 -37.92
C PHE A 402 25.96 18.42 -37.17
N LEU A 403 24.72 18.76 -37.54
CA LEU A 403 23.53 18.21 -36.90
C LEU A 403 23.39 16.70 -37.14
N ASP A 404 23.65 16.24 -38.37
CA ASP A 404 23.59 14.81 -38.71
C ASP A 404 24.60 14.01 -37.86
N LYS A 405 25.86 14.47 -37.75
CA LYS A 405 26.87 13.85 -36.88
C LYS A 405 26.56 13.95 -35.39
N ALA A 406 25.94 15.04 -34.95
CA ALA A 406 25.53 15.20 -33.56
C ALA A 406 24.46 14.15 -33.18
N VAL A 407 23.52 13.86 -34.08
CA VAL A 407 22.50 12.82 -33.89
C VAL A 407 23.14 11.42 -33.77
N GLU A 408 24.17 11.11 -34.57
CA GLU A 408 24.92 9.85 -34.46
C GLU A 408 25.58 9.66 -33.08
N LEU A 409 25.92 10.76 -32.40
CA LEU A 409 26.50 10.77 -31.06
C LEU A 409 25.44 10.93 -29.95
N ASN A 410 24.15 10.77 -30.25
CA ASN A 410 23.02 11.00 -29.35
C ASN A 410 22.93 12.43 -28.78
N MET A 411 23.56 13.41 -29.42
CA MET A 411 23.44 14.83 -29.09
C MET A 411 22.23 15.44 -29.78
N ILE A 412 21.05 15.21 -29.21
CA ILE A 412 19.77 15.64 -29.78
C ILE A 412 19.46 17.11 -29.48
N SER A 413 18.52 17.70 -30.23
CA SER A 413 17.96 19.05 -30.00
C SER A 413 18.93 20.24 -30.15
N LEU A 414 20.02 20.09 -30.90
CA LEU A 414 20.94 21.19 -31.23
C LEU A 414 20.45 22.09 -32.37
N LYS A 415 19.46 21.69 -33.15
CA LYS A 415 18.95 22.51 -34.26
C LYS A 415 18.33 23.79 -33.72
N GLY A 416 18.75 24.93 -34.28
CA GLY A 416 18.22 26.25 -33.93
C GLY A 416 16.73 26.39 -34.20
N HIS A 417 16.11 27.39 -33.57
CA HIS A 417 14.69 27.63 -33.76
C HIS A 417 14.40 28.06 -35.21
N ARG A 418 13.25 27.61 -35.76
CA ARG A 418 12.85 27.84 -37.17
C ARG A 418 12.87 29.31 -37.62
N SER A 419 12.73 30.25 -36.69
CA SER A 419 12.72 31.69 -36.99
C SER A 419 14.10 32.35 -37.08
N VAL A 420 15.15 31.70 -36.54
CA VAL A 420 16.52 32.26 -36.49
C VAL A 420 17.55 31.38 -37.20
N GLY A 421 17.22 30.11 -37.45
CA GLY A 421 18.11 29.16 -38.10
C GLY A 421 19.34 28.78 -37.25
N GLY A 422 20.33 28.14 -37.88
CA GLY A 422 21.59 27.78 -37.24
C GLY A 422 21.48 26.69 -36.19
N ILE A 423 22.38 26.76 -35.21
CA ILE A 423 22.54 25.78 -34.13
C ILE A 423 22.34 26.48 -32.79
N ARG A 424 21.75 25.77 -31.82
CA ARG A 424 21.55 26.25 -30.45
C ARG A 424 21.89 25.16 -29.44
N ALA A 425 22.93 25.39 -28.64
CA ALA A 425 23.20 24.57 -27.46
C ALA A 425 22.35 25.07 -26.28
N SER A 426 21.40 24.26 -25.83
CA SER A 426 20.53 24.56 -24.68
C SER A 426 21.04 23.88 -23.41
N LEU A 427 21.77 24.63 -22.58
CA LEU A 427 22.52 24.18 -21.40
C LEU A 427 21.72 24.32 -20.09
N TYR A 428 20.44 23.90 -20.10
CA TYR A 428 19.54 24.03 -18.94
C TYR A 428 20.10 23.38 -17.66
N ASN A 429 19.50 23.68 -16.50
CA ASN A 429 20.01 23.22 -15.19
C ASN A 429 20.26 21.71 -15.11
N ALA A 430 19.41 20.90 -15.74
CA ALA A 430 19.53 19.44 -15.77
C ALA A 430 20.66 18.90 -16.67
N VAL A 431 21.21 19.72 -17.59
CA VAL A 431 22.35 19.33 -18.44
C VAL A 431 23.62 19.30 -17.59
N THR A 432 24.28 18.15 -17.55
CA THR A 432 25.45 17.92 -16.72
C THR A 432 26.70 18.57 -17.32
N ILE A 433 27.77 18.74 -16.52
CA ILE A 433 29.06 19.22 -17.05
C ILE A 433 29.61 18.22 -18.08
N GLU A 434 29.51 16.92 -17.80
CA GLU A 434 29.98 15.85 -18.70
C GLU A 434 29.31 15.91 -20.08
N ASP A 435 28.01 16.18 -20.14
CA ASP A 435 27.30 16.35 -21.42
C ASP A 435 27.81 17.57 -22.19
N VAL A 436 28.14 18.66 -21.48
CA VAL A 436 28.75 19.85 -22.10
C VAL A 436 30.17 19.58 -22.55
N GLU A 437 30.97 18.79 -21.81
CA GLU A 437 32.31 18.36 -22.22
C GLU A 437 32.26 17.53 -23.51
N LYS A 438 31.30 16.62 -23.64
CA LYS A 438 31.08 15.84 -24.86
C LYS A 438 30.76 16.74 -26.05
N LEU A 439 29.84 17.70 -25.88
CA LEU A 439 29.53 18.67 -26.93
C LEU A 439 30.75 19.53 -27.30
N ALA A 440 31.49 19.99 -26.30
CA ALA A 440 32.70 20.79 -26.47
C ALA A 440 33.77 20.01 -27.27
N ALA A 441 34.02 18.75 -26.93
CA ALA A 441 34.93 17.89 -27.67
C ALA A 441 34.46 17.64 -29.11
N PHE A 442 33.16 17.39 -29.31
CA PHE A 442 32.57 17.25 -30.63
C PHE A 442 32.76 18.50 -31.50
N MET A 443 32.51 19.69 -30.94
CA MET A 443 32.72 20.96 -31.64
C MET A 443 34.19 21.16 -32.04
N LYS A 444 35.14 20.86 -31.15
CA LYS A 444 36.58 20.96 -31.48
C LYS A 444 36.97 19.99 -32.61
N ASN A 445 36.58 18.73 -32.52
CA ASN A 445 36.86 17.74 -33.56
C ASN A 445 36.22 18.11 -34.89
N PHE A 446 34.99 18.66 -34.87
CA PHE A 446 34.30 19.08 -36.08
C PHE A 446 35.00 20.27 -36.75
N LEU A 447 35.49 21.23 -35.96
CA LEU A 447 36.31 22.34 -36.44
C LEU A 447 37.59 21.85 -37.14
N GLU A 448 38.36 20.98 -36.49
CA GLU A 448 39.63 20.45 -37.01
C GLU A 448 39.45 19.71 -38.36
N MET A 449 38.36 18.94 -38.50
CA MET A 449 38.05 18.24 -39.75
C MET A 449 37.73 19.15 -40.94
N HIS A 450 37.43 20.43 -40.71
CA HIS A 450 36.96 21.36 -41.76
C HIS A 450 37.80 22.65 -41.85
N GLN A 451 38.92 22.73 -41.12
CA GLN A 451 39.94 23.78 -41.26
C GLN A 451 41.16 23.33 -42.10
N LEU A 452 41.23 22.05 -42.47
CA LEU A 452 42.09 21.50 -43.52
C LEU A 452 41.36 21.54 -44.86
#